data_AF-A0A933BYH0-F1
#
_entry.id   AF-A0A933BYH0-F1
#
_cell.length_a   1.000
_cell.length_b   1.000
_cell.length_c   1.000
_cell.angle_alpha   90.00
_cell.angle_beta   90.00
_cell.angle_gamma   90.00
#
_symmetry.space_group_name_H-M   'P 1'
#
loop_
_entity.id
_entity.type
_entity.pdbx_description
1 polymer ?
#
loop_
_entity_poly.entity_id
_entity_poly.type
_entity_poly.pdbx_seq_one_letter_code
_entity_poly.pdbx_strand_id
1 'polypeptide(L)' 'FLADHPEFDLDYLPAYHPELNPVDRLWKVLRTEATTNRYFPALDTLWQGIRAQQRRWSRHKIISVCSVT' A
#
# COMPACT_ATOMS: atom_id res chain seq x y z
N PHE A 1 1.77 -7.32 25.22
CA PHE A 1 1.12 -6.38 24.28
C PHE A 1 0.13 -7.11 23.37
N LEU A 2 0.53 -7.84 22.32
CA LEU A 2 -0.45 -8.51 21.44
C LEU A 2 -1.31 -9.56 22.17
N ALA A 3 -0.72 -10.31 23.09
CA ALA A 3 -1.46 -11.23 23.95
C ALA A 3 -2.52 -10.55 24.84
N ASP A 4 -2.39 -9.23 25.05
CA ASP A 4 -3.31 -8.44 25.88
C ASP A 4 -4.38 -7.71 25.02
N HIS A 5 -4.35 -7.84 23.68
CA HIS A 5 -5.24 -7.15 22.74
C HIS A 5 -5.86 -8.15 21.74
N PRO A 6 -6.95 -8.84 22.12
CA PRO A 6 -7.58 -9.88 21.31
C PRO A 6 -8.32 -9.36 20.07
N GLU A 7 -8.48 -8.05 19.92
CA GLU A 7 -9.08 -7.43 18.72
C GLU A 7 -8.16 -7.46 17.49
N PHE A 8 -6.88 -7.80 17.67
CA PHE A 8 -5.92 -7.92 16.59
C PHE A 8 -5.63 -9.39 16.29
N ASP A 9 -5.91 -9.79 15.06
CA ASP A 9 -5.45 -11.06 14.52
C ASP A 9 -4.10 -10.88 13.80
N LEU A 10 -3.22 -11.85 13.98
CA LEU A 10 -1.91 -11.88 13.32
C LEU A 10 -1.93 -12.90 12.18
N ASP A 11 -1.96 -12.39 10.95
CA ASP A 11 -1.83 -13.22 9.76
C ASP A 11 -0.36 -13.60 9.52
N TYR A 12 -0.11 -14.90 9.30
CA TYR A 12 1.22 -15.39 8.96
C TYR A 12 1.58 -15.05 7.51
N LEU A 13 2.71 -14.35 7.32
CA LEU A 13 3.29 -14.09 6.01
C LEU A 13 4.61 -14.87 5.88
N PRO A 14 4.70 -15.87 4.98
CA PRO A 14 5.94 -16.61 4.79
C PRO A 14 7.03 -15.73 4.17
N ALA A 15 8.29 -16.04 4.50
CA ALA A 15 9.44 -15.28 4.03
C ALA A 15 9.55 -15.29 2.50
N TYR A 16 9.94 -14.15 1.91
CA TYR A 16 10.10 -13.98 0.47
C TYR A 16 8.84 -14.19 -0.39
N HIS A 17 7.64 -14.06 0.19
CA HIS A 17 6.37 -14.12 -0.52
C HIS A 17 5.67 -12.74 -0.60
N PRO A 18 6.24 -11.74 -1.30
CA PRO A 18 5.65 -10.42 -1.43
C PRO A 18 4.30 -10.44 -2.16
N GLU A 19 4.01 -11.46 -2.94
CA GLU A 19 2.72 -11.67 -3.60
C GLU A 19 1.59 -11.92 -2.60
N LEU A 20 1.89 -12.41 -1.39
CA LEU A 20 0.92 -12.62 -0.32
C LEU A 20 0.75 -11.38 0.56
N ASN A 21 1.60 -10.36 0.41
CA ASN A 21 1.51 -9.12 1.16
C ASN A 21 0.66 -8.07 0.39
N PRO A 22 -0.56 -7.75 0.85
CA PRO A 22 -1.40 -6.74 0.20
C PRO A 22 -0.74 -5.37 0.11
N VAL A 23 0.13 -5.03 1.07
CA VAL A 23 0.82 -3.74 1.13
C VAL A 23 1.83 -3.61 -0.02
N ASP A 24 2.56 -4.67 -0.36
CA ASP A 24 3.51 -4.65 -1.47
C ASP A 24 2.80 -4.45 -2.82
N ARG A 25 1.63 -5.09 -2.99
CA ARG A 25 0.77 -4.86 -4.16
C ARG A 25 0.30 -3.40 -4.24
N LEU A 26 -0.15 -2.85 -3.10
CA LEU A 26 -0.57 -1.46 -2.99
C LEU A 26 0.56 -0.50 -3.40
N TRP A 27 1.78 -0.73 -2.91
CA TRP A 27 2.95 0.07 -3.25
C TRP A 27 3.32 0.01 -4.72
N LYS A 28 3.21 -1.17 -5.35
CA LYS A 28 3.46 -1.32 -6.79
C LYS A 28 2.50 -0.48 -7.62
N VAL A 29 1.21 -0.49 -7.30
CA VAL A 29 0.20 0.34 -7.99
C VAL A 29 0.45 1.82 -7.73
N LEU A 30 0.70 2.20 -6.47
CA LEU A 30 0.97 3.59 -6.09
C LEU A 30 2.20 4.15 -6.79
N ARG A 31 3.29 3.36 -6.87
CA ARG A 31 4.50 3.72 -7.61
C ARG A 31 4.17 4.00 -9.07
N THR A 32 3.44 3.08 -9.71
CA THR A 32 3.07 3.16 -11.13
C THR A 32 2.24 4.40 -11.43
N GLU A 33 1.28 4.74 -10.57
CA GLU A 33 0.34 5.82 -10.84
C GLU A 33 0.79 7.20 -10.33
N ALA A 34 1.54 7.24 -9.23
CA ALA A 34 1.95 8.48 -8.59
C ALA A 34 3.36 8.92 -8.99
N THR A 35 4.29 7.98 -9.15
CA THR A 35 5.74 8.31 -9.18
C THR A 35 6.47 7.94 -10.48
N THR A 36 5.93 7.00 -11.27
CA THR A 36 6.58 6.60 -12.53
C THR A 36 6.71 7.77 -13.49
N ASN A 37 7.89 7.94 -14.07
CA ASN A 37 8.23 8.99 -15.03
C ASN A 37 7.97 10.42 -14.52
N ARG A 38 8.06 10.65 -13.21
CA ARG A 38 7.89 11.97 -12.60
C ARG A 38 9.08 12.31 -11.72
N TYR A 39 9.63 13.50 -11.92
CA TYR A 39 10.65 14.07 -11.05
C TYR A 39 10.01 14.84 -9.90
N PHE A 40 10.55 14.65 -8.70
CA PHE A 40 10.14 15.37 -7.49
C PHE A 40 11.37 16.09 -6.92
N PRO A 41 11.39 17.44 -6.88
CA PRO A 41 12.56 18.19 -6.43
C PRO A 41 12.82 18.09 -4.92
N ALA A 42 11.83 17.67 -4.13
CA ALA A 42 11.95 17.51 -2.70
C ALA A 42 11.04 16.38 -2.18
N LEU A 43 11.36 15.84 -1.00
CA LEU A 43 10.56 14.79 -0.36
C LEU A 43 9.11 15.22 -0.11
N ASP A 44 8.88 16.49 0.26
CA ASP A 44 7.53 17.01 0.47
C ASP A 44 6.68 16.98 -0.81
N THR A 45 7.29 17.29 -1.96
CA THR A 45 6.59 17.24 -3.25
C THR A 45 6.23 15.81 -3.65
N LEU A 46 7.10 14.84 -3.35
CA LEU A 46 6.81 13.41 -3.52
C LEU A 46 5.65 12.98 -2.61
N TRP A 47 5.71 13.34 -1.32
CA TRP A 47 4.69 13.00 -0.35
C TRP A 47 3.32 13.57 -0.73
N GLN A 48 3.27 14.83 -1.16
CA GLN A 48 2.04 15.47 -1.66
C GLN A 48 1.49 14.75 -2.89
N GLY A 49 2.35 14.39 -3.85
CA GLY A 49 1.97 13.64 -5.04
C GLY A 49 1.39 12.26 -4.72
N ILE A 50 2.04 11.52 -3.82
CA ILE A 50 1.57 10.22 -3.33
C ILE A 50 0.21 10.36 -2.64
N ARG A 51 0.07 11.32 -1.71
CA ARG A 51 -1.17 11.57 -0.96
C ARG A 51 -2.32 12.00 -1.87
N ALA A 52 -2.04 12.83 -2.88
CA ALA A 52 -3.02 13.21 -3.88
C ALA A 52 -3.52 11.99 -4.67
N GLN A 53 -2.61 11.10 -5.09
CA GLN A 53 -3.00 9.89 -5.80
C GLN A 53 -3.80 8.93 -4.92
N GLN A 54 -3.37 8.69 -3.69
CA GLN A 54 -4.07 7.83 -2.74
C GLN A 54 -5.52 8.31 -2.50
N ARG A 55 -5.74 9.63 -2.36
CA ARG A 55 -7.08 10.21 -2.17
C ARG A 55 -8.02 10.02 -3.37
N ARG A 56 -7.49 9.73 -4.56
CA ARG A 56 -8.30 9.46 -5.76
C ARG A 56 -8.81 8.03 -5.82
N TRP A 57 -8.26 7.12 -5.01
CA TRP A 57 -8.69 5.73 -5.03
C TRP A 57 -10.03 5.55 -4.33
N SER A 58 -10.96 4.88 -5.02
CA SER A 58 -12.22 4.45 -4.41
C SER A 58 -11.97 3.27 -3.46
N ARG A 59 -12.89 3.07 -2.51
CA ARG A 59 -12.90 1.88 -1.64
C ARG A 59 -12.81 0.60 -2.45
N HIS A 60 -13.55 0.52 -3.56
CA HIS A 60 -13.55 -0.67 -4.41
C HIS A 60 -12.16 -0.94 -5.02
N LYS A 61 -11.45 0.11 -5.47
CA LYS A 61 -10.10 -0.03 -6.01
C LYS A 61 -9.14 -0.58 -4.96
N ILE A 62 -9.16 -0.02 -3.75
CA ILE A 62 -8.30 -0.49 -2.65
C ILE A 62 -8.55 -1.98 -2.37
N ILE A 63 -9.81 -2.38 -2.25
CA ILE A 63 -10.17 -3.79 -2.03
C ILE A 63 -9.66 -4.67 -3.17
N SER A 64 -9.83 -4.26 -4.43
CA SER A 64 -9.40 -5.04 -5.59
C SER A 64 -7.87 -5.22 -5.69
N VAL A 65 -7.10 -4.26 -5.17
CA VAL A 65 -5.62 -4.34 -5.16
C VAL A 65 -5.13 -5.22 -4.00
N CYS A 66 -5.81 -5.13 -2.84
CA CYS A 66 -5.43 -5.82 -1.62
C CYS A 66 -5.97 -7.25 -1.52
N SER A 67 -6.92 -7.67 -2.36
CA SER A 67 -7.43 -9.04 -2.35
C SER A 67 -6.32 -10.01 -2.78
N VAL A 68 -5.87 -10.84 -1.83
CA VAL A 68 -5.02 -11.99 -2.10
C VAL A 68 -5.98 -13.15 -2.43
N THR A 69 -5.91 -13.64 -3.67
CA THR A 69 -6.65 -14.84 -4.12
C THR A 69 -5.92 -16.09 -3.66
#